data_AF-A0A0P7FT73-F1
#
_entry.id   AF-A0A0P7FT73-F1
#
_cell.length_a   1.000
_cell.length_b   1.000
_cell.length_c   1.000
_cell.angle_alpha   90.00
_cell.angle_beta   90.00
_cell.angle_gamma   90.00
#
_symmetry.space_group_name_H-M   'P 1'
#
loop_
_entity.id
_entity.type
_entity.pdbx_description
1 polymer ?
#
loop_
_entity_poly.entity_id
_entity_poly.type
_entity_poly.pdbx_seq_one_letter_code
_entity_poly.pdbx_strand_id
1 'polypeptide(L)' 'MAGRARSTGHATAREAGKIAERAGAKRLALTHISSRYPGDARGHQREAAGVFDGECFVAEDGQTVEIPFPDDE' A
#
# COMPACT_ATOMS: atom_id res chain seq x y z
N MET A 1 2.96 5.29 15.53
CA MET A 1 2.55 5.59 14.13
C MET A 1 1.08 5.99 14.02
N ALA A 2 0.12 5.15 14.45
CA ALA A 2 -1.33 5.38 14.20
C ALA A 2 -1.93 6.69 14.77
N GLY A 3 -1.45 7.18 15.91
CA GLY A 3 -1.94 8.45 16.48
C GLY A 3 -1.67 9.67 15.59
N ARG A 4 -0.52 9.69 14.91
CA ARG A 4 -0.13 10.82 14.04
C ARG A 4 -0.87 10.78 12.71
N ALA A 5 -0.96 9.62 12.08
CA ALA A 5 -1.68 9.46 10.81
C ALA A 5 -3.11 10.02 10.92
N ARG A 6 -3.83 9.64 11.99
CA ARG A 6 -5.16 10.18 12.28
C ARG A 6 -5.18 11.69 12.48
N SER A 7 -4.25 12.25 13.26
CA SER A 7 -4.19 13.70 13.50
C SER A 7 -3.97 14.54 12.24
N THR A 8 -3.36 13.95 11.21
CA THR A 8 -3.13 14.62 9.92
C THR A 8 -4.09 14.15 8.84
N GLY A 9 -5.13 13.38 9.17
CA GLY A 9 -6.12 12.88 8.21
C GLY A 9 -5.58 11.86 7.20
N HIS A 10 -4.52 11.13 7.55
CA HIS A 10 -3.91 10.10 6.70
C HIS A 10 -4.22 8.69 7.22
N ALA A 11 -4.17 7.71 6.31
CA ALA A 11 -4.18 6.30 6.67
C ALA A 11 -2.77 5.82 7.08
N THR A 12 -2.72 4.84 7.97
CA THR A 12 -1.52 4.01 8.17
C THR A 12 -1.41 2.93 7.08
N ALA A 13 -0.22 2.37 6.88
CA ALA A 13 -0.01 1.30 5.90
C ALA A 13 -0.84 0.04 6.23
N ARG A 14 -0.94 -0.32 7.51
CA ARG A 14 -1.83 -1.40 7.96
C ARG A 14 -3.31 -1.10 7.67
N GLU A 15 -3.77 0.14 7.80
CA GLU A 15 -5.15 0.50 7.45
C GLU A 15 -5.38 0.41 5.93
N ALA A 16 -4.40 0.79 5.12
CA ALA A 16 -4.45 0.60 3.67
C ALA A 16 -4.56 -0.90 3.29
N GLY A 17 -3.73 -1.76 3.90
CA GLY A 17 -3.82 -3.22 3.70
C GLY A 17 -5.20 -3.79 4.05
N LYS A 18 -5.77 -3.40 5.20
CA LYS A 18 -7.13 -3.81 5.59
C LYS A 18 -8.23 -3.32 4.65
N ILE A 19 -8.03 -2.19 3.98
CA ILE A 19 -8.98 -1.71 2.96
C ILE A 19 -8.87 -2.56 1.71
N ALA A 20 -7.66 -2.85 1.24
CA ALA A 20 -7.43 -3.71 0.08
C ALA A 20 -8.01 -5.12 0.27
N GLU A 21 -7.79 -5.71 1.45
CA GLU A 21 -8.34 -7.02 1.83
C GLU A 21 -9.87 -7.02 1.77
N ARG A 22 -10.51 -6.05 2.42
CA ARG A 22 -11.99 -5.93 2.40
C ARG A 22 -12.56 -5.64 1.02
N ALA A 23 -11.78 -5.00 0.15
CA ALA A 23 -12.17 -4.73 -1.22
C ALA A 23 -12.02 -5.95 -2.13
N GLY A 24 -11.39 -7.05 -1.66
CA GLY A 24 -11.05 -8.18 -2.51
C GLY A 24 -10.07 -7.81 -3.63
N ALA A 25 -9.19 -6.84 -3.37
CA ALA A 25 -8.22 -6.39 -4.37
C ALA A 25 -7.18 -7.50 -4.63
N LYS A 26 -6.76 -7.66 -5.89
CA LYS A 26 -5.65 -8.58 -6.23
C LYS A 26 -4.29 -7.99 -5.86
N ARG A 27 -4.14 -6.66 -6.04
CA ARG A 27 -2.88 -5.94 -5.88
C ARG A 27 -3.09 -4.59 -5.19
N LEU A 28 -2.16 -4.18 -4.34
CA LEU A 28 -2.14 -2.93 -3.57
C LEU A 28 -0.83 -2.18 -3.81
N ALA A 29 -0.93 -1.00 -4.42
CA ALA A 29 0.16 -0.04 -4.53
C ALA A 29 0.09 0.97 -3.38
N LEU A 30 1.10 1.00 -2.51
CA LEU A 30 1.24 2.04 -1.50
C LEU A 30 1.87 3.29 -2.12
N THR A 31 1.13 4.39 -2.13
CA THR A 31 1.58 5.70 -2.65
C THR A 31 1.46 6.80 -1.59
N HIS A 32 1.85 8.03 -1.93
CA HIS A 32 1.76 9.22 -1.08
C HIS A 32 2.50 9.02 0.26
N ILE A 33 3.67 8.39 0.20
CA ILE A 33 4.52 8.17 1.35
C ILE A 33 5.08 9.51 1.82
N SER A 34 4.99 9.78 3.12
CA SER A 34 5.51 11.03 3.68
C SER A 34 7.01 11.14 3.39
N SER A 35 7.44 12.31 2.91
CA SER A 35 8.86 12.65 2.67
C SER A 35 9.78 12.50 3.90
N ARG A 36 9.22 12.27 5.09
CA ARG A 36 9.95 11.86 6.30
C ARG A 36 10.53 10.45 6.23
N TYR A 37 10.09 9.64 5.27
CA TYR A 37 10.58 8.29 5.02
C TYR A 37 11.18 8.20 3.60
N PRO A 38 12.22 8.98 3.28
CA PRO A 38 12.81 8.94 1.94
C PRO A 38 13.52 7.60 1.74
N GLY A 39 13.14 6.86 0.70
CA GLY A 39 13.85 5.66 0.23
C GLY A 39 13.73 4.38 1.08
N ASP A 40 13.12 4.42 2.28
CA ASP A 40 12.88 3.20 3.08
C ASP A 40 11.41 3.06 3.50
N ALA A 41 10.56 2.85 2.51
CA ALA A 41 9.15 2.53 2.69
C ALA A 41 8.90 1.02 2.90
N ARG A 42 9.95 0.19 2.96
CA ARG A 42 9.81 -1.27 3.14
C ARG A 42 9.10 -1.65 4.43
N GLY A 43 9.22 -0.84 5.47
CA GLY A 43 8.44 -1.00 6.70
C GLY A 43 6.94 -0.87 6.46
N HIS A 44 6.52 0.11 5.65
CA HIS A 44 5.12 0.34 5.30
C HIS A 44 4.57 -0.83 4.47
N GLN A 45 5.35 -1.32 3.49
CA GLN A 45 4.98 -2.50 2.72
C GLN A 45 4.75 -3.71 3.61
N ARG A 46 5.67 -4.00 4.55
CA ARG A 46 5.52 -5.14 5.49
C ARG A 46 4.29 -4.97 6.39
N GLU A 47 4.00 -3.76 6.86
CA GLU A 47 2.81 -3.49 7.68
C GLU A 47 1.50 -3.72 6.93
N ALA A 48 1.44 -3.32 5.65
CA ALA A 48 0.28 -3.53 4.79
C ALA A 48 0.12 -5.01 4.39
N ALA A 49 1.20 -5.65 3.93
CA ALA A 49 1.23 -7.06 3.54
C ALA A 49 0.92 -8.01 4.71
N GLY A 50 1.19 -7.61 5.95
CA GLY A 50 0.84 -8.42 7.12
C GLY A 50 -0.67 -8.53 7.41
N VAL A 51 -1.53 -7.84 6.65
CA VAL A 51 -3.00 -7.84 6.79
C VAL A 51 -3.73 -7.88 5.44
N PHE A 52 -3.02 -8.20 4.36
CA PHE A 52 -3.53 -8.26 2.99
C PHE A 52 -2.85 -9.41 2.27
N ASP A 53 -3.64 -10.35 1.75
CA ASP A 53 -3.11 -11.60 1.18
C ASP A 53 -2.73 -11.46 -0.31
N GLY A 54 -3.10 -10.36 -0.97
CA GLY A 54 -2.73 -10.05 -2.35
C GLY A 54 -1.34 -9.41 -2.49
N GLU A 55 -0.95 -9.08 -3.73
CA GLU A 55 0.36 -8.48 -3.99
C GLU A 55 0.43 -7.06 -3.44
N CYS A 56 1.39 -6.76 -2.56
CA CYS A 56 1.59 -5.44 -1.99
C CYS A 56 2.98 -4.89 -2.33
N PHE A 57 3.04 -3.69 -2.90
CA PHE A 57 4.29 -3.00 -3.22
C PHE A 57 4.21 -1.51 -2.90
N VAL A 58 5.37 -0.84 -2.82
CA VAL A 58 5.45 0.63 -2.74
C VAL A 58 5.64 1.17 -4.13
N ALA A 59 4.80 2.13 -4.53
CA ALA A 59 4.91 2.77 -5.83
C ALA A 59 6.11 3.72 -5.87
N GLU A 60 6.82 3.72 -6.99
CA GLU A 60 7.89 4.67 -7.29
C GLU A 60 7.44 5.71 -8.33
N ASP A 61 8.04 6.90 -8.29
CA ASP A 61 7.74 7.96 -9.23
C ASP A 61 8.08 7.52 -10.67
N GLY A 62 7.09 7.57 -11.56
CA GLY A 62 7.24 7.12 -12.95
C GLY A 62 7.13 5.60 -13.16
N GLN A 63 6.79 4.83 -12.12
CA GLN A 63 6.57 3.39 -12.25
C GLN A 63 5.31 3.09 -13.09
N THR A 64 5.47 2.23 -14.09
CA THR A 64 4.36 1.66 -14.87
C THR A 64 4.04 0.26 -14.36
N VAL A 65 2.75 -0.05 -14.20
CA VAL A 65 2.26 -1.37 -13.79
C VAL A 65 1.25 -1.86 -14.82
N GLU A 66 1.52 -3.00 -15.42
CA GLU A 66 0.58 -3.64 -16.36
C GLU A 66 -0.52 -4.38 -15.60
N ILE A 67 -1.76 -4.16 -16.05
CA ILE A 67 -2.95 -4.82 -15.55
C ILE A 67 -3.46 -5.75 -16.67
N PRO A 68 -3.25 -7.08 -16.57
CA PRO A 68 -3.74 -8.02 -17.56
C PRO A 68 -5.26 -8.11 -17.48
N PHE A 69 -5.88 -8.61 -18.55
CA PHE A 69 -7.30 -8.94 -18.52
C PHE A 69 -7.54 -10.13 -17.59
N PRO A 70 -8.74 -10.25 -16.98
CA PRO A 70 -9.04 -11.32 -16.03
C PRO A 70 -8.84 -12.75 -16.56
N ASP A 71 -8.89 -12.95 -17.88
CA ASP A 71 -8.79 -14.25 -18.53
C ASP A 71 -7.33 -14.60 -18.95
N ASP A 72 -6.39 -13.68 -18.75
CA ASP A 72 -4.96 -13.83 -19.09
C ASP A 72 -4.09 -14.18 -17.86
N GLU A 73 -4.68 -14.43 -16.68
CA GLU A 73 -4.01 -14.82 -15.42
C GLU A 73 -4.09 -16.32 -15.11
#